data_AF-A0AAP7A669-F1
#
_entry.id   AF-A0AAP7A669-F1
#
_cell.length_a   1.000
_cell.length_b   1.000
_cell.length_c   1.000
_cell.angle_alpha   90.00
_cell.angle_beta   90.00
_cell.angle_gamma   90.00
#
_symmetry.space_group_name_H-M   'P 1'
#
loop_
_entity.id
_entity.type
_entity.pdbx_description
1 polymer ?
#
loop_
_entity_poly.entity_id
_entity_poly.type
_entity_poly.pdbx_seq_one_letter_code
_entity_poly.pdbx_strand_id
1 'polypeptide(L)'
;MENRIRPSIVNEMDFNLRNRSYSEQLWVNVTGQTVDQLWQQYSMDPNLTSNDVLVGRPYKLINVNSGKALDVQGSGASNGTNVQIYSDNGSAAQRWTVYRNQDGTYKLINAVSAKALDVQSSGTADGTNVQVWDDNGSSAQKWDFIRNTDGSYKLINSNSNKALDVSESGTNDGTNVQIWTDNRTAAQKWKLVLLN
;
A
#
# COMPACT_ATOMS: atom_id res chain seq x y z
N MET A 1 29.57 -11.69 -49.28
CA MET A 1 29.79 -11.64 -47.81
C MET A 1 29.69 -10.18 -47.42
N GLU A 2 28.46 -9.71 -47.21
CA GLU A 2 28.14 -8.29 -47.05
C GLU A 2 27.98 -7.89 -45.57
N ASN A 3 28.60 -6.75 -45.29
CA ASN A 3 28.33 -5.70 -44.31
C ASN A 3 27.16 -5.82 -43.30
N ARG A 4 27.52 -5.48 -42.04
CA ARG A 4 26.88 -4.58 -41.04
C ARG A 4 25.34 -4.60 -40.95
N ILE A 5 24.72 -4.65 -39.76
CA ILE A 5 24.57 -3.55 -38.80
C ILE A 5 23.97 -4.17 -37.50
N ARG A 6 24.42 -3.75 -36.30
CA ARG A 6 23.61 -3.85 -35.06
C ARG A 6 22.85 -2.52 -34.86
N PRO A 7 21.56 -2.57 -34.54
CA PRO A 7 20.92 -1.63 -33.61
C PRO A 7 20.14 -2.40 -32.52
N SER A 8 20.41 -2.22 -31.22
CA SER A 8 19.87 -1.19 -30.31
C SER A 8 18.37 -1.33 -29.97
N ILE A 9 18.12 -1.65 -28.70
CA ILE A 9 17.14 -1.05 -27.76
C ILE A 9 15.78 -0.62 -28.33
N VAL A 10 14.69 -1.19 -27.80
CA VAL A 10 13.45 -0.51 -27.32
C VAL A 10 12.62 -1.54 -26.54
N ASN A 11 12.47 -1.39 -25.23
CA ASN A 11 11.44 -0.63 -24.49
C ASN A 11 10.03 -1.27 -24.50
N GLU A 12 9.54 -1.50 -23.27
CA GLU A 12 8.17 -1.32 -22.80
C GLU A 12 7.04 -2.11 -23.51
N MET A 13 6.53 -3.12 -22.81
CA MET A 13 5.09 -3.41 -22.86
C MET A 13 4.43 -2.88 -21.60
N ASP A 14 4.14 -1.57 -21.62
CA ASP A 14 3.05 -0.97 -20.88
C ASP A 14 1.73 -1.60 -21.38
N PHE A 15 1.19 -2.57 -20.64
CA PHE A 15 -0.19 -2.99 -20.85
C PHE A 15 -1.13 -2.09 -20.03
N ASN A 16 -1.43 -0.95 -20.62
CA ASN A 16 -2.39 0.03 -20.14
C ASN A 16 -3.82 -0.54 -20.30
N LEU A 17 -4.32 -1.26 -19.29
CA LEU A 17 -5.72 -1.69 -19.24
C LEU A 17 -6.61 -0.55 -18.72
N ARG A 18 -6.96 0.38 -19.62
CA ARG A 18 -8.12 1.27 -19.43
C ARG A 18 -9.18 0.97 -20.49
N ASN A 19 -10.34 0.53 -20.03
CA ASN A 19 -11.64 0.51 -20.72
C ASN A 19 -11.67 -0.09 -22.13
N ARG A 20 -11.85 -1.41 -22.25
CA ARG A 20 -12.68 -1.98 -23.32
C ARG A 20 -13.51 -3.16 -22.81
N SER A 21 -14.78 -3.14 -23.19
CA SER A 21 -15.81 -4.16 -22.99
C SER A 21 -15.38 -5.52 -23.54
N TYR A 22 -15.71 -6.57 -22.79
CA TYR A 22 -15.56 -7.97 -23.17
C TYR A 22 -16.39 -8.28 -24.42
N SER A 23 -15.78 -8.26 -25.60
CA SER A 23 -16.22 -9.09 -26.74
C SER A 23 -15.16 -9.07 -27.83
N GLU A 24 -14.55 -10.24 -28.02
CA GLU A 24 -13.92 -10.70 -29.27
C GLU A 24 -12.71 -9.92 -29.79
N GLN A 25 -11.52 -10.46 -29.53
CA GLN A 25 -10.47 -10.58 -30.53
C GLN A 25 -9.48 -11.68 -30.12
N LEU A 26 -9.44 -12.74 -30.94
CA LEU A 26 -8.56 -13.89 -30.83
C LEU A 26 -7.13 -13.45 -31.16
N TRP A 27 -6.26 -13.43 -30.15
CA TRP A 27 -4.82 -13.31 -30.37
C TRP A 27 -4.18 -14.66 -30.06
N VAL A 28 -3.55 -15.28 -31.06
CA VAL A 28 -2.58 -16.36 -30.84
C VAL A 28 -1.23 -15.67 -30.67
N ASN A 29 -0.56 -15.92 -29.56
CA ASN A 29 0.78 -15.41 -29.33
C ASN A 29 1.82 -16.12 -30.22
N VAL A 30 3.03 -15.59 -30.31
CA VAL A 30 4.12 -16.14 -31.14
C VAL A 30 4.53 -17.57 -30.70
N THR A 31 4.06 -18.07 -29.55
CA THR A 31 4.32 -19.42 -29.05
C THR A 31 3.23 -20.44 -29.40
N GLY A 32 2.17 -20.05 -30.13
CA GLY A 32 1.15 -20.98 -30.63
C GLY A 32 0.16 -21.48 -29.57
N GLN A 33 0.03 -20.77 -28.46
CA GLN A 33 -0.93 -21.12 -27.40
C GLN A 33 -2.28 -20.45 -27.66
N THR A 34 -3.37 -21.19 -27.41
CA THR A 34 -4.74 -20.66 -27.47
C THR A 34 -5.01 -19.69 -26.30
N VAL A 35 -6.00 -18.81 -26.46
CA VAL A 35 -6.44 -17.88 -25.40
C VAL A 35 -6.79 -18.62 -24.11
N ASP A 36 -7.42 -19.80 -24.19
CA ASP A 36 -7.77 -20.61 -23.02
C ASP A 36 -6.54 -21.24 -22.33
N GLN A 37 -5.53 -21.63 -23.10
CA GLN A 37 -4.25 -22.11 -22.55
C GLN A 37 -3.46 -20.99 -21.87
N LEU A 38 -3.55 -19.76 -22.39
CA LEU A 38 -3.01 -18.58 -21.73
C LEU A 38 -3.78 -18.26 -20.45
N TRP A 39 -5.12 -18.33 -20.45
CA TRP A 39 -5.89 -18.13 -19.22
C TRP A 39 -5.57 -19.19 -18.18
N GLN A 40 -5.34 -20.46 -18.53
CA GLN A 40 -4.90 -21.48 -17.55
C GLN A 40 -3.46 -21.25 -17.05
N GLN A 41 -2.54 -20.79 -17.91
CA GLN A 41 -1.17 -20.50 -17.52
C GLN A 41 -1.05 -19.23 -16.66
N TYR A 42 -1.89 -18.22 -16.86
CA TYR A 42 -1.94 -16.99 -16.05
C TYR A 42 -2.86 -17.12 -14.81
N SER A 43 -3.91 -17.95 -14.86
CA SER A 43 -4.74 -18.26 -13.68
C SER A 43 -4.11 -19.26 -12.72
N MET A 44 -3.00 -19.88 -13.14
CA MET A 44 -2.07 -20.62 -12.29
C MET A 44 -0.66 -20.07 -12.45
N ASP A 45 -0.47 -18.75 -12.44
CA ASP A 45 0.85 -18.19 -12.14
C ASP A 45 1.10 -18.38 -10.64
N PRO A 46 1.96 -19.31 -10.21
CA PRO A 46 2.29 -19.45 -8.81
C PRO A 46 3.14 -18.28 -8.30
N ASN A 47 3.46 -17.26 -9.11
CA ASN A 47 3.97 -15.97 -8.63
C ASN A 47 2.85 -14.97 -8.26
N LEU A 48 1.57 -15.27 -8.50
CA LEU A 48 0.47 -14.75 -7.68
C LEU A 48 0.44 -15.54 -6.36
N THR A 49 1.58 -15.63 -5.66
CA THR A 49 1.63 -16.26 -4.34
C THR A 49 0.79 -15.44 -3.38
N SER A 50 0.06 -16.13 -2.50
CA SER A 50 -0.83 -15.57 -1.47
C SER A 50 -0.10 -14.81 -0.34
N ASN A 51 0.93 -14.03 -0.66
CA ASN A 51 1.79 -13.30 0.29
C ASN A 51 1.96 -11.81 -0.04
N ASP A 52 1.35 -11.33 -1.12
CA ASP A 52 1.33 -9.91 -1.49
C ASP A 52 0.07 -9.21 -1.01
N VAL A 53 0.17 -7.89 -0.80
CA VAL A 53 -0.96 -7.07 -0.38
C VAL A 53 -1.99 -6.99 -1.52
N LEU A 54 -3.16 -7.57 -1.30
CA LEU A 54 -4.27 -7.54 -2.26
C LEU A 54 -4.79 -6.10 -2.40
N VAL A 55 -4.59 -5.53 -3.59
CA VAL A 55 -5.02 -4.18 -3.95
C VAL A 55 -6.55 -4.09 -4.05
N GLY A 56 -7.12 -2.95 -3.67
CA GLY A 56 -8.56 -2.70 -3.68
C GLY A 56 -9.33 -3.41 -2.57
N ARG A 57 -8.63 -4.07 -1.63
CA ARG A 57 -9.23 -4.78 -0.50
C ARG A 57 -9.05 -3.99 0.80
N PRO A 58 -10.04 -4.06 1.72
CA PRO A 58 -9.93 -3.44 3.04
C PRO A 58 -9.07 -4.29 3.99
N TYR A 59 -8.26 -3.61 4.80
CA TYR A 59 -7.43 -4.20 5.85
C TYR A 59 -7.64 -3.48 7.18
N LYS A 60 -7.32 -4.16 8.28
CA LYS A 60 -6.82 -3.51 9.50
C LYS A 60 -5.29 -3.59 9.51
N LEU A 61 -4.63 -2.54 9.98
CA LEU A 61 -3.20 -2.57 10.26
C LEU A 61 -3.03 -2.68 11.77
N ILE A 62 -2.53 -3.83 12.24
CA ILE A 62 -2.33 -4.09 13.67
C ILE A 62 -0.85 -3.90 14.01
N ASN A 63 -0.56 -2.96 14.89
CA ASN A 63 0.81 -2.72 15.34
C ASN A 63 1.35 -3.94 16.10
N VAL A 64 2.58 -4.37 15.80
CA VAL A 64 3.17 -5.57 16.39
C VAL A 64 3.53 -5.35 17.87
N ASN A 65 3.90 -4.15 18.28
CA ASN A 65 4.26 -3.85 19.67
C ASN A 65 3.04 -3.86 20.60
N SER A 66 1.99 -3.13 20.23
CA SER A 66 0.83 -2.91 21.10
C SER A 66 -0.33 -3.88 20.86
N GLY A 67 -0.38 -4.54 19.70
CA GLY A 67 -1.54 -5.32 19.26
C GLY A 67 -2.76 -4.46 18.89
N LYS A 68 -2.61 -3.13 18.80
CA LYS A 68 -3.69 -2.17 18.51
C LYS A 68 -3.76 -1.82 17.03
N ALA A 69 -4.95 -1.42 16.58
CA ALA A 69 -5.22 -1.08 15.19
C ALA A 69 -4.85 0.37 14.87
N LEU A 70 -4.38 0.62 13.64
CA LEU A 70 -4.29 1.95 13.04
C LEU A 70 -5.69 2.54 12.90
N ASP A 71 -5.94 3.67 13.56
CA ASP A 71 -7.27 4.20 13.84
C ASP A 71 -7.33 5.70 13.54
N VAL A 72 -8.43 6.16 12.93
CA VAL A 72 -8.70 7.60 12.77
C VAL A 72 -9.43 8.10 14.01
N GLN A 73 -8.81 9.06 14.70
CA GLN A 73 -9.28 9.54 16.00
C GLN A 73 -10.76 9.97 15.95
N GLY A 74 -11.56 9.37 16.82
CA GLY A 74 -12.98 9.70 16.97
C GLY A 74 -13.82 9.43 15.71
N SER A 75 -13.32 8.62 14.76
CA SER A 75 -13.94 8.47 13.43
C SER A 75 -14.12 9.82 12.71
N GLY A 76 -13.22 10.78 12.93
CA GLY A 76 -13.31 12.09 12.28
C GLY A 76 -13.09 12.00 10.76
N ALA A 77 -13.83 12.80 10.01
CA ALA A 77 -13.79 12.81 8.54
C ALA A 77 -13.16 14.07 7.92
N SER A 78 -12.75 15.03 8.75
CA SER A 78 -12.15 16.28 8.30
C SER A 78 -10.68 16.10 7.95
N ASN A 79 -10.17 16.91 7.02
CA ASN A 79 -8.74 17.02 6.76
C ASN A 79 -7.99 17.36 8.05
N GLY A 80 -6.87 16.67 8.28
CA GLY A 80 -6.04 16.85 9.47
C GLY A 80 -6.56 16.12 10.71
N THR A 81 -7.61 15.29 10.59
CA THR A 81 -7.98 14.40 11.69
C THR A 81 -6.82 13.45 11.99
N ASN A 82 -6.47 13.34 13.27
CA ASN A 82 -5.30 12.59 13.71
C ASN A 82 -5.44 11.09 13.44
N VAL A 83 -4.32 10.43 13.18
CA VAL A 83 -4.22 8.97 13.17
C VAL A 83 -3.49 8.51 14.42
N GLN A 84 -4.06 7.50 15.07
CA GLN A 84 -3.62 6.97 16.36
C GLN A 84 -3.62 5.45 16.31
N ILE A 85 -3.16 4.81 17.39
CA ILE A 85 -3.51 3.41 17.65
C ILE A 85 -4.66 3.31 18.65
N TYR A 86 -5.54 2.33 18.45
CA TYR A 86 -6.66 2.08 19.34
C TYR A 86 -6.98 0.58 19.40
N SER A 87 -7.54 0.13 20.52
CA SER A 87 -8.06 -1.24 20.68
C SER A 87 -8.94 -1.61 19.48
N ASP A 88 -8.72 -2.80 18.91
CA ASP A 88 -9.52 -3.24 17.78
C ASP A 88 -11.00 -3.33 18.18
N ASN A 89 -11.80 -2.45 17.60
CA ASN A 89 -13.23 -2.30 17.88
C ASN A 89 -14.09 -2.57 16.65
N GLY A 90 -13.48 -2.98 15.52
CA GLY A 90 -14.19 -3.31 14.28
C GLY A 90 -14.85 -2.15 13.56
N SER A 91 -14.70 -0.90 14.05
CA SER A 91 -15.26 0.29 13.43
C SER A 91 -14.68 0.56 12.04
N ALA A 92 -15.36 1.40 11.25
CA ALA A 92 -14.86 1.84 9.96
C ALA A 92 -13.59 2.70 10.08
N ALA A 93 -13.34 3.35 11.23
CA ALA A 93 -12.15 4.17 11.45
C ALA A 93 -10.85 3.35 11.40
N GLN A 94 -10.94 2.03 11.60
CA GLN A 94 -9.82 1.10 11.59
C GLN A 94 -9.66 0.35 10.26
N ARG A 95 -10.52 0.66 9.27
CA ARG A 95 -10.53 -0.03 7.96
C ARG A 95 -9.86 0.85 6.92
N TRP A 96 -8.85 0.28 6.29
CA TRP A 96 -8.02 0.95 5.29
C TRP A 96 -8.02 0.14 4.00
N THR A 97 -8.54 0.71 2.93
CA THR A 97 -8.44 0.09 1.60
C THR A 97 -7.10 0.44 0.98
N VAL A 98 -6.33 -0.57 0.61
CA VAL A 98 -4.99 -0.38 0.03
C VAL A 98 -5.10 -0.30 -1.49
N TYR A 99 -4.55 0.76 -2.07
CA TYR A 99 -4.41 0.93 -3.51
C TYR A 99 -2.95 0.99 -3.91
N ARG A 100 -2.61 0.50 -5.11
CA ARG A 100 -1.28 0.64 -5.70
C ARG A 100 -1.27 1.82 -6.67
N ASN A 101 -0.31 2.70 -6.50
CA ASN A 101 -0.07 3.83 -7.39
C ASN A 101 0.70 3.39 -8.65
N GLN A 102 0.71 4.23 -9.67
CA GLN A 102 1.41 3.94 -10.94
C GLN A 102 2.92 3.81 -10.77
N ASP A 103 3.51 4.54 -9.82
CA ASP A 103 4.93 4.48 -9.49
C ASP A 103 5.32 3.27 -8.63
N GLY A 104 4.37 2.38 -8.34
CA GLY A 104 4.58 1.16 -7.57
C GLY A 104 4.46 1.33 -6.05
N THR A 105 4.37 2.56 -5.55
CA THR A 105 4.06 2.84 -4.14
C THR A 105 2.60 2.49 -3.82
N TYR A 106 2.24 2.49 -2.55
CA TYR A 106 0.87 2.26 -2.09
C TYR A 106 0.28 3.52 -1.47
N LYS A 107 -1.05 3.61 -1.48
CA LYS A 107 -1.82 4.54 -0.65
C LYS A 107 -2.89 3.77 0.13
N LEU A 108 -3.22 4.26 1.31
CA LEU A 108 -4.25 3.69 2.17
C LEU A 108 -5.39 4.69 2.32
N ILE A 109 -6.61 4.28 1.98
CA ILE A 109 -7.80 5.13 2.07
C ILE A 109 -8.67 4.65 3.23
N ASN A 110 -9.00 5.55 4.16
CA ASN A 110 -9.83 5.23 5.31
C ASN A 110 -11.31 5.09 4.93
N ALA A 111 -11.99 4.09 5.51
CA ALA A 111 -13.38 3.80 5.19
C ALA A 111 -14.41 4.80 5.74
N VAL A 112 -14.07 5.62 6.75
CA VAL A 112 -14.98 6.66 7.27
C VAL A 112 -14.94 7.90 6.38
N SER A 113 -13.74 8.40 6.11
CA SER A 113 -13.53 9.72 5.55
C SER A 113 -13.32 9.73 4.04
N ALA A 114 -13.06 8.55 3.44
CA ALA A 114 -12.56 8.38 2.08
C ALA A 114 -11.25 9.16 1.80
N LYS A 115 -10.48 9.47 2.85
CA LYS A 115 -9.22 10.22 2.80
C LYS A 115 -8.01 9.31 2.93
N ALA A 116 -6.87 9.77 2.44
CA ALA A 116 -5.62 9.05 2.44
C ALA A 116 -4.88 9.17 3.78
N LEU A 117 -4.12 8.13 4.14
CA LEU A 117 -3.09 8.18 5.19
C LEU A 117 -1.95 9.13 4.74
N ASP A 118 -1.77 10.22 5.45
CA ASP A 118 -1.02 11.40 5.01
C ASP A 118 -0.01 11.86 6.08
N VAL A 119 1.23 12.13 5.67
CA VAL A 119 2.22 12.80 6.52
C VAL A 119 1.97 14.30 6.52
N GLN A 120 1.69 14.86 7.70
CA GLN A 120 1.28 16.25 7.84
C GLN A 120 2.25 17.21 7.15
N SER A 121 1.69 18.04 6.26
CA SER A 121 2.42 19.07 5.52
C SER A 121 3.63 18.54 4.72
N SER A 122 3.64 17.26 4.36
CA SER A 122 4.82 16.59 3.76
C SER A 122 6.10 16.75 4.59
N GLY A 123 5.98 16.84 5.92
CA GLY A 123 7.15 16.95 6.80
C GLY A 123 8.07 15.74 6.71
N THR A 124 9.35 15.95 7.03
CA THR A 124 10.40 14.92 6.91
C THR A 124 11.18 14.70 8.20
N ALA A 125 10.86 15.45 9.25
CA ALA A 125 11.47 15.31 10.57
C ALA A 125 10.88 14.11 11.32
N ASP A 126 11.70 13.52 12.21
CA ASP A 126 11.20 12.54 13.17
C ASP A 126 10.10 13.15 14.04
N GLY A 127 9.04 12.38 14.26
CA GLY A 127 7.87 12.81 15.01
C GLY A 127 6.87 13.65 14.21
N THR A 128 7.07 13.83 12.89
CA THR A 128 6.04 14.48 12.06
C THR A 128 4.77 13.64 12.11
N ASN A 129 3.65 14.31 12.38
CA ASN A 129 2.37 13.65 12.60
C ASN A 129 1.84 12.95 11.34
N VAL A 130 1.07 11.87 11.55
CA VAL A 130 0.29 11.23 10.50
C VAL A 130 -1.19 11.52 10.72
N GLN A 131 -1.88 11.89 9.65
CA GLN A 131 -3.26 12.36 9.65
C GLN A 131 -4.02 11.70 8.48
N VAL A 132 -5.32 11.98 8.40
CA VAL A 132 -6.07 11.79 7.16
C VAL A 132 -6.20 13.10 6.39
N TRP A 133 -5.99 13.03 5.08
CA TRP A 133 -6.13 14.18 4.18
C TRP A 133 -6.72 13.75 2.85
N ASP A 134 -7.40 14.67 2.17
CA ASP A 134 -7.90 14.43 0.81
C ASP A 134 -6.81 13.84 -0.09
N ASP A 135 -7.17 12.80 -0.83
CA ASP A 135 -6.26 12.11 -1.76
C ASP A 135 -5.82 13.08 -2.86
N ASN A 136 -4.57 13.52 -2.80
CA ASN A 136 -4.00 14.55 -3.66
C ASN A 136 -2.77 14.06 -4.45
N GLY A 137 -2.41 12.78 -4.29
CA GLY A 137 -1.30 12.15 -5.01
C GLY A 137 0.10 12.64 -4.63
N SER A 138 0.23 13.47 -3.59
CA SER A 138 1.52 13.95 -3.09
C SER A 138 2.37 12.80 -2.50
N SER A 139 3.67 13.03 -2.38
CA SER A 139 4.60 12.07 -1.75
C SER A 139 4.31 11.85 -0.26
N ALA A 140 3.57 12.72 0.41
CA ALA A 140 3.10 12.52 1.79
C ALA A 140 2.11 11.35 1.94
N GLN A 141 1.47 10.94 0.85
CA GLN A 141 0.44 9.89 0.82
C GLN A 141 0.93 8.59 0.18
N LYS A 142 2.22 8.55 -0.19
CA LYS A 142 2.86 7.41 -0.83
C LYS A 142 3.70 6.64 0.17
N TRP A 143 3.46 5.34 0.20
CA TRP A 143 4.04 4.42 1.17
C TRP A 143 4.61 3.20 0.46
N ASP A 144 5.88 2.92 0.68
CA ASP A 144 6.54 1.67 0.28
C ASP A 144 6.27 0.60 1.34
N PHE A 145 5.68 -0.52 0.91
CA PHE A 145 5.36 -1.62 1.80
C PHE A 145 6.48 -2.65 1.73
N ILE A 146 7.26 -2.75 2.80
CA ILE A 146 8.41 -3.64 2.89
C ILE A 146 8.04 -4.77 3.85
N ARG A 147 7.95 -6.00 3.34
CA ARG A 147 7.63 -7.19 4.15
C ARG A 147 8.85 -7.57 5.00
N ASN A 148 8.64 -7.72 6.29
CA ASN A 148 9.62 -8.26 7.24
C ASN A 148 9.63 -9.80 7.18
N THR A 149 10.68 -10.42 7.72
CA THR A 149 10.83 -11.88 7.79
C THR A 149 9.75 -12.56 8.63
N ASP A 150 9.19 -11.85 9.61
CA ASP A 150 8.09 -12.32 10.47
C ASP A 150 6.69 -12.19 9.82
N GLY A 151 6.63 -11.74 8.56
CA GLY A 151 5.39 -11.54 7.81
C GLY A 151 4.64 -10.24 8.12
N SER A 152 5.10 -9.44 9.08
CA SER A 152 4.63 -8.06 9.24
C SER A 152 5.19 -7.17 8.12
N TYR A 153 4.68 -5.95 8.01
CA TYR A 153 5.14 -4.96 7.06
C TYR A 153 5.69 -3.73 7.79
N LYS A 154 6.66 -3.08 7.15
CA LYS A 154 7.04 -1.70 7.41
C LYS A 154 6.48 -0.84 6.29
N LEU A 155 5.90 0.30 6.64
CA LEU A 155 5.42 1.28 5.68
C LEU A 155 6.39 2.45 5.70
N ILE A 156 7.15 2.65 4.64
CA ILE A 156 8.11 3.76 4.51
C ILE A 156 7.46 4.86 3.67
N ASN A 157 7.36 6.07 4.20
CA ASN A 157 6.86 7.21 3.44
C ASN A 157 7.89 7.63 2.38
N SER A 158 7.49 7.67 1.11
CA SER A 158 8.40 7.91 -0.02
C SER A 158 8.93 9.35 -0.09
N ASN A 159 8.36 10.31 0.65
CA ASN A 159 8.89 11.68 0.75
C ASN A 159 10.07 11.77 1.71
N SER A 160 9.93 11.15 2.89
CA SER A 160 10.83 11.32 4.03
C SER A 160 11.82 10.18 4.23
N ASN A 161 11.57 9.03 3.59
CA ASN A 161 12.24 7.75 3.84
C ASN A 161 12.13 7.29 5.31
N LYS A 162 11.05 7.67 5.99
CA LYS A 162 10.77 7.32 7.39
C LYS A 162 9.61 6.35 7.52
N ALA A 163 9.64 5.54 8.57
CA ALA A 163 8.65 4.51 8.82
C ALA A 163 7.40 5.08 9.51
N LEU A 164 6.24 4.51 9.21
CA LEU A 164 5.01 4.67 10.00
C LEU A 164 5.24 4.07 11.40
N ASP A 165 5.21 4.93 12.40
CA ASP A 165 5.73 4.67 13.75
C ASP A 165 4.68 4.98 14.81
N VAL A 166 4.56 4.12 15.82
CA VAL A 166 3.80 4.43 17.03
C VAL A 166 4.71 5.18 17.99
N SER A 167 4.32 6.41 18.31
CA SER A 167 5.14 7.32 19.10
C SER A 167 5.56 6.70 20.44
N GLU A 168 6.86 6.79 20.73
CA GLU A 168 7.50 6.27 21.94
C GLU A 168 7.27 4.77 22.20
N SER A 169 6.90 3.98 21.17
CA SER A 169 6.44 2.60 21.34
C SER A 169 5.28 2.46 22.34
N GLY A 170 4.44 3.49 22.46
CA GLY A 170 3.31 3.48 23.37
C GLY A 170 2.32 2.36 23.06
N THR A 171 1.60 1.93 24.08
CA THR A 171 0.67 0.80 24.02
C THR A 171 -0.73 1.16 24.49
N ASN A 172 -1.00 2.43 24.77
CA ASN A 172 -2.30 2.90 25.21
C ASN A 172 -3.19 3.22 24.01
N ASP A 173 -4.50 3.19 24.25
CA ASP A 173 -5.47 3.73 23.29
C ASP A 173 -5.24 5.23 23.11
N GLY A 174 -5.24 5.67 21.86
CA GLY A 174 -4.98 7.06 21.49
C GLY A 174 -3.50 7.44 21.41
N THR A 175 -2.56 6.50 21.56
CA THR A 175 -1.15 6.80 21.29
C THR A 175 -0.98 7.25 19.83
N ASN A 176 -0.23 8.33 19.63
CA ASN A 176 -0.07 8.97 18.35
C ASN A 176 0.66 8.08 17.33
N VAL A 177 0.29 8.21 16.06
CA VAL A 177 1.05 7.65 14.94
C VAL A 177 1.76 8.78 14.20
N GLN A 178 3.04 8.58 13.93
CA GLN A 178 3.95 9.57 13.37
C GLN A 178 4.83 8.91 12.30
N ILE A 179 5.70 9.69 11.67
CA ILE A 179 6.86 9.14 10.97
C ILE A 179 8.12 9.23 11.83
N TRP A 180 8.95 8.20 11.77
CA TRP A 180 10.23 8.17 12.48
C TRP A 180 11.28 7.42 11.67
N THR A 181 12.55 7.79 11.86
CA THR A 181 13.70 7.08 11.31
C THR A 181 13.56 5.57 11.53
N ASP A 182 13.76 4.79 10.48
CA ASP A 182 13.63 3.33 10.56
C ASP A 182 14.63 2.75 11.57
N ASN A 183 14.10 2.32 12.72
CA ASN A 183 14.87 1.75 13.82
C ASN A 183 14.54 0.26 14.04
N ARG A 184 13.72 -0.33 13.15
CA ARG A 184 13.37 -1.77 13.12
C ARG A 184 12.67 -2.30 14.37
N THR A 185 12.20 -1.42 15.25
CA THR A 185 11.45 -1.80 16.46
C THR A 185 10.06 -2.34 16.10
N ALA A 186 9.42 -3.01 17.06
CA ALA A 186 8.06 -3.51 16.88
C ALA A 186 7.02 -2.38 16.70
N ALA A 187 7.32 -1.15 17.14
CA ALA A 187 6.46 0.02 16.97
C ALA A 187 6.33 0.44 15.49
N GLN A 188 7.26 0.04 14.63
CA GLN A 188 7.28 0.34 13.18
C GLN A 188 6.81 -0.84 12.33
N LYS A 189 6.32 -1.92 12.96
CA LYS A 189 5.87 -3.14 12.30
C LYS A 189 4.36 -3.27 12.39
N TRP A 190 3.74 -3.55 11.26
CA TRP A 190 2.29 -3.62 11.12
C TRP A 190 1.88 -4.95 10.47
N LYS A 191 1.02 -5.72 11.14
CA LYS A 191 0.34 -6.88 10.53
C LYS A 191 -0.84 -6.38 9.73
N LEU A 192 -0.90 -6.73 8.46
CA LEU A 192 -2.05 -6.45 7.60
C LEU A 192 -3.04 -7.60 7.73
N VAL A 193 -4.21 -7.32 8.30
CA VAL A 193 -5.30 -8.28 8.45
C VAL A 193 -6.36 -7.97 7.41
N LEU A 194 -6.49 -8.84 6.42
CA LEU A 194 -7.50 -8.73 5.37
C LEU A 194 -8.91 -8.81 5.98
N LEU A 195 -9.80 -7.92 5.54
CA LEU A 195 -11.21 -7.94 5.90
C LEU A 195 -12.04 -8.52 4.75
N ASN A 196 -12.99 -9.37 5.11
CA ASN A 196 -13.90 -10.05 4.18
C ASN A 196 -15.13 -9.19 3.88
#